data_AF-A0A3A5A0B8-F1
#
_entry.id   AF-A0A3A5A0B8-F1
#
_cell.length_a   1.000
_cell.length_b   1.000
_cell.length_c   1.000
_cell.angle_alpha   90.00
_cell.angle_beta   90.00
_cell.angle_gamma   90.00
#
_symmetry.space_group_name_H-M   'P 1'
#
loop_
_entity.id
_entity.type
_entity.pdbx_description
1 polymer ?
#
loop_
_entity_poly.entity_id
_entity_poly.type
_entity_poly.pdbx_seq_one_letter_code
_entity_poly.pdbx_strand_id
1 'polypeptide(L)'
;MNQDQKRYLRGLLDEKNESLKQLDIVIDRCRKDVSTYLQPYLPIESIIGEIQIDYAVSAILEMKNRLEERKALVDEIDKIKAEIA
;
A
#
# COMPACT_ATOMS: atom_id res chain seq x y z
N MET A 1 4.23 -21.40 -24.68
CA MET A 1 3.69 -21.72 -23.34
C MET A 1 2.60 -22.78 -23.49
N ASN A 2 2.61 -23.84 -22.67
CA ASN A 2 1.57 -24.86 -22.68
C ASN A 2 0.34 -24.42 -21.85
N GLN A 3 -0.75 -25.19 -21.95
CA GLN A 3 -2.03 -24.84 -21.30
C GLN A 3 -1.93 -24.81 -19.77
N ASP A 4 -1.15 -25.73 -19.18
CA ASP A 4 -0.97 -25.81 -17.72
C ASP A 4 -0.15 -24.63 -17.18
N GLN A 5 0.90 -24.21 -17.90
CA GLN A 5 1.68 -23.01 -17.59
C GLN A 5 0.81 -21.76 -17.66
N LYS A 6 -0.06 -21.64 -18.68
CA LYS A 6 -0.98 -20.51 -18.80
C LYS A 6 -2.00 -20.47 -17.65
N ARG A 7 -2.48 -21.64 -17.21
CA ARG A 7 -3.37 -21.75 -16.05
C ARG A 7 -2.66 -21.36 -14.75
N TYR A 8 -1.42 -21.82 -14.56
CA TYR A 8 -0.61 -21.47 -13.41
C TYR A 8 -0.37 -19.97 -13.30
N LEU A 9 0.08 -19.32 -14.39
CA LEU A 9 0.33 -17.87 -14.41
C LEU A 9 -0.93 -17.05 -14.14
N ARG A 10 -2.11 -17.52 -14.60
CA ARG A 10 -3.39 -16.88 -14.27
C ARG A 10 -3.70 -16.95 -12.78
N GLY A 11 -3.48 -18.10 -12.13
CA GLY A 11 -3.65 -18.22 -10.68
C GLY A 11 -2.72 -17.28 -9.91
N LEU A 12 -1.45 -17.22 -10.30
CA LEU A 12 -0.48 -16.30 -9.71
C LEU A 12 -0.86 -14.83 -9.91
N LEU A 13 -1.39 -14.49 -11.09
CA LEU A 13 -1.88 -13.15 -11.38
C LEU A 13 -3.07 -12.77 -10.47
N ASP A 14 -4.00 -13.69 -10.23
CA ASP A 14 -5.14 -13.47 -9.34
C ASP A 14 -4.68 -13.25 -7.89
N GLU A 15 -3.76 -14.07 -7.39
CA GLU A 15 -3.16 -13.92 -6.05
C GLU A 15 -2.46 -12.56 -5.88
N LYS A 16 -1.71 -12.13 -6.89
CA LYS A 16 -1.01 -10.83 -6.87
C LYS A 16 -1.98 -9.66 -6.95
N ASN A 17 -3.03 -9.76 -7.77
CA ASN A 17 -4.07 -8.72 -7.82
C ASN A 17 -4.81 -8.60 -6.48
N GLU A 18 -5.06 -9.72 -5.80
CA GLU A 18 -5.67 -9.67 -4.47
C GLU A 18 -4.73 -9.02 -3.44
N SER A 19 -3.44 -9.38 -3.47
CA SER A 19 -2.43 -8.73 -2.64
C SER A 19 -2.33 -7.22 -2.90
N LEU A 20 -2.49 -6.79 -4.16
CA LEU A 20 -2.50 -5.38 -4.55
C LEU A 20 -3.69 -4.62 -3.93
N LYS A 21 -4.88 -5.23 -3.90
CA LYS A 21 -6.06 -4.63 -3.24
C LYS A 21 -5.84 -4.46 -1.74
N GLN A 22 -5.22 -5.44 -1.09
CA GLN A 22 -4.93 -5.36 0.34
C GLN A 22 -3.93 -4.22 0.62
N LEU A 23 -2.91 -4.06 -0.22
CA LEU A 23 -1.98 -2.92 -0.12
C LEU A 23 -2.69 -1.57 -0.29
N ASP A 24 -3.60 -1.45 -1.26
CA ASP A 24 -4.38 -0.23 -1.47
C ASP A 24 -5.22 0.14 -0.24
N ILE A 25 -5.82 -0.85 0.44
CA ILE A 25 -6.57 -0.64 1.69
C ILE A 25 -5.65 -0.10 2.80
N VAL A 26 -4.45 -0.65 2.95
CA VAL A 26 -3.50 -0.21 3.98
C VAL A 26 -3.00 1.22 3.68
N ILE A 27 -2.69 1.52 2.42
CA ILE A 27 -2.28 2.88 2.01
C ILE A 27 -3.38 3.89 2.30
N ASP A 28 -4.64 3.57 1.98
CA ASP A 28 -5.77 4.43 2.28
C ASP A 28 -5.98 4.64 3.79
N ARG A 29 -5.73 3.60 4.60
CA ARG A 29 -5.73 3.73 6.07
C ARG A 29 -4.65 4.69 6.53
N CYS A 30 -3.39 4.50 6.11
CA CYS A 30 -2.31 5.40 6.48
C CYS A 30 -2.60 6.85 6.07
N ARG A 31 -3.20 7.07 4.88
CA ARG A 31 -3.61 8.42 4.45
C ARG A 31 -4.62 9.05 5.41
N LYS A 32 -5.59 8.27 5.91
CA LYS A 32 -6.58 8.73 6.90
C LYS A 32 -5.93 9.03 8.25
N ASP A 33 -5.00 8.18 8.69
CA ASP A 33 -4.27 8.38 9.94
C ASP A 33 -3.47 9.68 9.89
N VAL A 34 -2.70 9.90 8.82
CA VAL A 34 -1.97 11.16 8.60
C VAL A 34 -2.91 12.36 8.62
N SER A 35 -4.04 12.30 7.91
CA SER A 35 -5.01 13.39 7.91
C SER A 35 -5.63 13.63 9.29
N THR A 36 -5.79 12.60 10.12
CA THR A 36 -6.38 12.69 11.45
C THR A 36 -5.41 13.36 12.42
N TYR A 37 -4.15 12.93 12.40
CA TYR A 37 -3.11 13.46 13.28
C TYR A 37 -2.58 14.83 12.85
N LEU A 38 -2.71 15.19 11.58
CA LEU A 38 -2.33 16.50 11.04
C LEU A 38 -3.51 17.47 10.86
N GLN A 39 -4.72 17.16 11.37
CA GLN A 39 -5.83 18.11 11.29
C GLN A 39 -5.43 19.49 11.87
N PRO A 40 -5.96 20.60 11.34
CA PRO A 40 -5.41 21.92 11.59
C PRO A 40 -5.59 22.31 13.06
N TYR A 41 -4.46 22.38 13.78
CA TYR A 41 -4.21 23.18 14.98
C TYR A 41 -5.44 23.51 15.83
N LEU A 42 -5.93 22.53 16.59
CA LEU A 42 -6.43 22.86 17.91
C LEU A 42 -5.20 23.20 18.78
N PRO A 43 -5.28 24.20 19.69
CA PRO A 43 -4.18 24.56 20.56
C PRO A 43 -3.99 23.41 21.56
N ILE A 44 -3.22 22.43 21.13
CA ILE A 44 -2.97 21.22 21.89
C ILE A 44 -1.72 21.50 22.72
N GLU A 45 -1.91 21.48 24.03
CA GLU A 45 -0.86 21.57 25.04
C GLU A 45 0.35 20.72 24.62
N SER A 46 1.55 21.30 24.67
CA SER A 46 2.74 20.92 23.90
C SER A 46 3.07 19.41 23.82
N ILE A 47 2.73 18.63 24.85
CA ILE A 47 2.97 17.19 24.91
C ILE A 47 2.01 16.40 23.99
N ILE A 48 0.73 16.77 23.94
CA ILE A 48 -0.27 16.05 23.12
C ILE A 48 -0.03 16.37 21.62
N GLY A 49 0.50 17.56 21.30
CA GLY A 49 0.84 17.96 19.93
C GLY A 49 2.05 17.19 19.39
N GLU A 50 3.10 17.01 20.19
CA GLU A 50 4.28 16.22 19.82
C GLU A 50 3.91 14.74 19.55
N ILE A 51 3.09 14.14 20.41
CA ILE A 51 2.63 12.75 20.24
C ILE A 51 1.83 12.57 18.93
N GLN A 52 0.96 13.51 18.57
CA GLN A 52 0.22 13.46 17.30
C GLN A 52 1.14 13.53 16.08
N ILE A 53 2.19 14.36 16.14
CA ILE A 53 3.18 14.44 15.06
C ILE A 53 3.92 13.11 14.90
N ASP A 54 4.33 12.45 15.99
CA ASP A 54 5.01 11.15 15.92
C ASP A 54 4.14 10.06 15.30
N TYR A 55 2.84 10.04 15.60
CA TYR A 55 1.90 9.13 14.95
C TYR A 55 1.70 9.45 13.47
N ALA A 56 1.64 10.74 13.10
CA ALA A 56 1.58 11.15 11.69
C ALA A 56 2.83 10.71 10.93
N VAL A 57 4.02 10.91 11.51
CA VAL A 57 5.30 10.49 10.91
C VAL A 57 5.32 8.97 10.73
N SER A 58 4.90 8.21 11.74
CA SER A 58 4.83 6.75 11.67
C SER A 58 3.89 6.29 10.55
N ALA A 59 2.71 6.90 10.41
CA ALA A 59 1.77 6.61 9.34
C ALA A 59 2.32 6.96 7.95
N ILE A 60 3.07 8.07 7.80
CA ILE A 60 3.76 8.44 6.57
C ILE A 60 4.83 7.40 6.20
N LEU A 61 5.64 6.97 7.17
CA LEU A 61 6.68 5.98 6.95
C LEU A 61 6.10 4.63 6.54
N GLU A 62 5.03 4.18 7.19
CA GLU A 62 4.31 2.98 6.76
C GLU A 62 3.77 3.15 5.34
N MET A 63 3.09 4.26 5.06
CA MET A 63 2.53 4.53 3.72
C MET A 63 3.61 4.49 2.63
N LYS A 64 4.78 5.09 2.89
CA LYS A 64 5.92 5.05 1.97
C LYS A 64 6.33 3.61 1.66
N ASN A 65 6.53 2.78 2.68
CA ASN A 65 6.93 1.39 2.50
C ASN A 65 5.87 0.61 1.70
N ARG A 66 4.57 0.83 1.99
CA ARG A 66 3.48 0.19 1.24
C ARG A 66 3.41 0.64 -0.22
N LEU A 67 3.74 1.90 -0.52
CA LEU A 67 3.81 2.39 -1.90
C LEU A 67 4.97 1.76 -2.68
N GLU A 68 6.10 1.51 -2.02
CA GLU A 68 7.24 0.79 -2.62
C GLU A 68 6.87 -0.68 -2.91
N GLU A 69 6.23 -1.37 -1.96
CA GLU A 69 5.70 -2.73 -2.15
C GLU A 69 4.68 -2.79 -3.29
N ARG A 70 3.74 -1.82 -3.33
CA ARG A 70 2.73 -1.70 -4.38
C ARG A 70 3.37 -1.55 -5.76
N LYS A 71 4.40 -0.70 -5.88
CA LYS A 71 5.12 -0.50 -7.14
C LYS A 71 5.77 -1.80 -7.63
N ALA A 72 6.50 -2.49 -6.74
CA ALA A 72 7.13 -3.77 -7.09
C ALA A 72 6.10 -4.81 -7.53
N LEU A 73 4.95 -4.87 -6.84
CA LEU A 73 3.88 -5.80 -7.18
C LEU A 73 3.22 -5.50 -8.54
N VAL A 74 3.04 -4.22 -8.87
CA VAL A 74 2.55 -3.79 -10.20
C VAL A 74 3.54 -4.22 -11.29
N ASP A 75 4.84 -4.00 -11.09
CA ASP A 75 5.87 -4.42 -12.04
C ASP A 75 5.85 -5.95 -12.27
N GLU A 76 5.61 -6.75 -11.22
CA GLU A 76 5.46 -8.20 -11.33
C GLU A 76 4.18 -8.61 -12.07
N ILE A 77 3.06 -7.96 -11.78
CA ILE A 77 1.78 -8.19 -12.45
C ILE A 77 1.91 -7.92 -13.95
N ASP A 78 2.58 -6.83 -14.33
CA ASP A 78 2.75 -6.46 -15.74
C ASP A 78 3.66 -7.44 -16.49
N LYS A 79 4.70 -7.96 -15.83
CA LYS A 79 5.52 -9.07 -16.37
C LYS A 79 4.68 -10.32 -16.62
N ILE A 80 3.87 -10.73 -15.64
CA ILE A 80 3.01 -11.92 -15.79
C ILE A 80 1.99 -11.72 -16.91
N LYS A 81 1.37 -10.53 -17.01
CA LYS A 81 0.45 -10.22 -18.11
C LYS A 81 1.14 -10.30 -19.48
N ALA A 82 2.36 -9.81 -19.59
CA ALA A 82 3.15 -9.90 -20.82
C ALA A 82 3.52 -11.35 -21.19
N GLU A 83 3.76 -12.22 -20.20
CA GLU A 83 4.01 -13.65 -20.42
C GLU A 83 2.76 -14.45 -20.82
N ILE A 84 1.58 -14.01 -20.37
CA ILE A 84 0.29 -14.65 -20.67
C ILE A 84 -0.23 -14.29 -22.08
N ALA A 85 0.08 -13.07 -22.55
CA ALA A 85 -0.33 -12.51 -23.83
C ALA A 85 0.13 -13.40 -25.01
#